data_AF-A0A7Y7D0L9-F1
#
_entry.id   AF-A0A7Y7D0L9-F1
#
_cell.length_a   1.000
_cell.length_b   1.000
_cell.length_c   1.000
_cell.angle_alpha   90.00
_cell.angle_beta   90.00
_cell.angle_gamma   90.00
#
_symmetry.space_group_name_H-M   'P 1'
#
loop_
_entity.id
_entity.type
_entity.pdbx_description
1 polymer ?
#
loop_
_entity_poly.entity_id
_entity_poly.type
_entity_poly.pdbx_seq_one_letter_code
_entity_poly.pdbx_strand_id
1 'polypeptide(L)'
;MTGFIGSLYGKALGGRSGPLLLDLWREIVRLAEKHAEALPSSRSVYDALTQEFLQDLAQVDAKDWRRMCWGIGPTVYGAVALSWCKDAQIEEVWMDWEASEFPLKPGELYERPALFLNPDLLPHTVSLAEIGRHSRGHALSYCAMICRAGSNLEFDCQYSQPSAIPSAVTAFLMDRLDRKPSMTVPEANLLADLRQSEAPQSQEI
;
A
#
# COMPACT_ATOMS: atom_id res chain seq x y z
N MET A 1 -1.85 33.07 7.98
CA MET A 1 -1.48 32.70 6.59
C MET A 1 -2.56 31.77 6.02
N THR A 2 -3.74 32.31 5.71
CA THR A 2 -4.94 31.53 5.34
C THR A 2 -5.44 31.86 3.92
N GLY A 3 -4.62 32.55 3.12
CA GLY A 3 -5.05 33.14 1.85
C GLY A 3 -4.61 32.42 0.57
N PHE A 4 -3.79 31.35 0.65
CA PHE A 4 -3.23 30.72 -0.56
C PHE A 4 -3.97 29.42 -0.98
N ILE A 5 -4.72 28.81 -0.06
CA ILE A 5 -5.36 27.49 -0.28
C ILE A 5 -6.77 27.62 -0.90
N GLY A 6 -7.47 28.74 -0.67
CA GLY A 6 -8.82 28.96 -1.20
C GLY A 6 -8.92 29.19 -2.71
N SER A 7 -7.78 29.31 -3.42
CA SER A 7 -7.74 29.64 -4.85
C SER A 7 -7.58 28.43 -5.78
N LEU A 8 -7.15 27.27 -5.29
CA LEU A 8 -6.91 26.10 -6.15
C LEU A 8 -8.11 25.14 -6.22
N TYR A 9 -9.00 25.14 -5.22
CA TYR A 9 -9.98 24.06 -5.03
C TYR A 9 -11.46 24.51 -5.00
N GLY A 10 -11.76 25.76 -5.31
CA GLY A 10 -13.10 26.35 -5.14
C GLY A 10 -14.23 25.83 -6.07
N LYS A 11 -14.07 24.74 -6.82
CA LYS A 11 -15.05 24.31 -7.85
C LYS A 11 -15.11 22.79 -8.07
N ALA A 12 -15.18 21.98 -7.01
CA ALA A 12 -15.23 20.53 -7.18
C ALA A 12 -16.58 19.99 -7.74
N LEU A 13 -17.71 20.72 -7.70
CA LEU A 13 -19.03 20.11 -7.93
C LEU A 13 -20.03 20.94 -8.76
N GLY A 14 -19.57 21.69 -9.77
CA GLY A 14 -20.49 22.25 -10.77
C GLY A 14 -20.07 23.58 -11.37
N GLY A 15 -19.63 23.53 -12.63
CA GLY A 15 -19.49 24.71 -13.48
C GLY A 15 -18.05 25.20 -13.67
N ARG A 16 -17.32 24.47 -14.54
CA ARG A 16 -16.09 24.86 -15.27
C ARG A 16 -15.01 25.55 -14.42
N SER A 17 -13.89 24.85 -14.22
CA SER A 17 -12.66 25.22 -13.48
C SER A 17 -12.45 24.51 -12.13
N GLY A 18 -12.75 23.21 -12.04
CA GLY A 18 -12.02 22.31 -11.13
C GLY A 18 -10.86 21.63 -11.87
N PRO A 19 -9.83 21.11 -11.19
CA PRO A 19 -8.79 20.32 -11.86
C PRO A 19 -9.45 19.12 -12.53
N LEU A 20 -9.04 18.80 -13.75
CA LEU A 20 -9.52 17.60 -14.44
C LEU A 20 -9.06 16.38 -13.64
N LEU A 21 -9.80 15.26 -13.65
CA LEU A 21 -9.35 14.01 -13.01
C LEU A 21 -7.92 13.63 -13.43
N LEU A 22 -7.57 13.94 -14.67
CA LEU A 22 -6.23 13.79 -15.23
C LEU A 22 -5.18 14.64 -14.51
N ASP A 23 -5.51 15.87 -14.11
CA ASP A 23 -4.58 16.74 -13.40
C ASP A 23 -4.31 16.22 -12.00
N LEU A 24 -5.36 15.77 -11.29
CA LEU A 24 -5.20 15.10 -9.97
C LEU A 24 -4.34 13.84 -10.08
N TRP A 25 -4.62 12.98 -11.06
CA TRP A 25 -3.81 11.79 -11.31
C TRP A 25 -2.34 12.13 -11.60
N ARG A 26 -2.09 13.13 -12.46
CA ARG A 26 -0.73 13.58 -12.79
C ARG A 26 0.01 14.08 -11.56
N GLU A 27 -0.64 14.86 -10.71
CA GLU A 27 -0.02 15.38 -9.50
C GLU A 27 0.30 14.27 -8.50
N ILE A 28 -0.60 13.31 -8.29
CA ILE A 28 -0.35 12.16 -7.40
C ILE A 28 0.86 11.34 -7.90
N VAL A 29 0.91 11.02 -9.20
CA VAL A 29 2.03 10.27 -9.79
C VAL A 29 3.34 11.08 -9.71
N ARG A 30 3.30 12.37 -10.05
CA ARG A 30 4.46 13.26 -9.95
C ARG A 30 5.01 13.36 -8.53
N LEU A 31 4.14 13.41 -7.52
CA LEU A 31 4.56 13.44 -6.12
C LEU A 31 5.22 12.12 -5.70
N ALA A 32 4.72 10.98 -6.18
CA ALA A 32 5.35 9.69 -5.95
C ALA A 32 6.75 9.59 -6.59
N GLU A 33 6.91 10.07 -7.82
CA GLU A 33 8.21 10.13 -8.50
C GLU A 33 9.18 11.04 -7.75
N LYS A 34 8.73 12.24 -7.36
CA LYS A 34 9.55 13.19 -6.60
C LYS A 34 9.96 12.64 -5.25
N HIS A 35 9.08 11.91 -4.57
CA HIS A 35 9.43 11.23 -3.33
C HIS A 35 10.55 10.20 -3.54
N ALA A 36 10.49 9.40 -4.62
CA ALA A 36 11.51 8.39 -4.92
C ALA A 36 12.90 9.02 -5.19
N GLU A 37 12.93 10.20 -5.80
CA GLU A 37 14.14 10.98 -6.09
C GLU A 37 14.65 11.82 -4.90
N ALA A 38 13.80 12.02 -3.88
CA ALA A 38 14.08 12.97 -2.80
C ALA A 38 15.08 12.45 -1.77
N LEU A 39 15.83 13.39 -1.19
CA LEU A 39 16.59 13.17 0.04
C LEU A 39 15.65 12.78 1.18
N PRO A 40 16.06 11.92 2.13
CA PRO A 40 15.22 11.48 3.24
C PRO A 40 14.58 12.62 4.03
N SER A 41 15.30 13.74 4.23
CA SER A 41 14.81 14.92 4.96
C SER A 41 13.64 15.65 4.29
N SER A 42 13.39 15.40 3.00
CA SER A 42 12.37 16.09 2.20
C SER A 42 11.17 15.21 1.86
N ARG A 43 11.25 13.89 2.12
CA ARG A 43 10.21 12.91 1.80
C ARG A 43 8.87 13.19 2.48
N SER A 44 8.91 13.62 3.74
CA SER A 44 7.71 13.94 4.51
C SER A 44 6.85 15.05 3.89
N VAL A 45 7.46 15.99 3.16
CA VAL A 45 6.72 17.04 2.44
C VAL A 45 5.91 16.44 1.29
N TYR A 46 6.52 15.53 0.52
CA TYR A 46 5.82 14.83 -0.57
C TYR A 46 4.75 13.90 -0.04
N ASP A 47 4.96 13.28 1.12
CA ASP A 47 3.97 12.44 1.78
C ASP A 47 2.75 13.25 2.23
N ALA A 48 2.97 14.39 2.89
CA ALA A 48 1.90 15.28 3.30
C ALA A 48 1.07 15.77 2.09
N LEU A 49 1.74 16.21 1.02
CA LEU A 49 1.05 16.63 -0.21
C LEU A 49 0.29 15.46 -0.85
N THR A 50 0.90 14.27 -0.93
CA THR A 50 0.23 13.07 -1.47
C THR A 50 -1.05 12.80 -0.69
N GLN A 51 -0.99 12.86 0.64
CA GLN A 51 -2.14 12.64 1.50
C GLN A 51 -3.26 13.66 1.29
N GLU A 52 -2.94 14.94 1.10
CA GLU A 52 -3.91 16.00 0.78
C GLU A 52 -4.64 15.70 -0.54
N PHE A 53 -3.89 15.41 -1.61
CA PHE A 53 -4.49 15.09 -2.91
C PHE A 53 -5.36 13.83 -2.87
N LEU A 54 -4.99 12.82 -2.07
CA LEU A 54 -5.81 11.63 -1.89
C LEU A 54 -7.14 11.95 -1.18
N GLN A 55 -7.13 12.82 -0.18
CA GLN A 55 -8.34 13.23 0.54
C GLN A 55 -9.32 14.00 -0.36
N ASP A 56 -8.82 14.78 -1.32
CA ASP A 56 -9.65 15.50 -2.29
C ASP A 56 -10.45 14.56 -3.21
N LEU A 57 -10.08 13.28 -3.30
CA LEU A 57 -10.78 12.28 -4.10
C LEU A 57 -12.05 11.74 -3.43
N ALA A 58 -12.33 12.09 -2.18
CA ALA A 58 -13.48 11.58 -1.42
C ALA A 58 -14.85 11.82 -2.09
N GLN A 59 -14.94 12.79 -3.01
CA GLN A 59 -16.16 13.11 -3.77
C GLN A 59 -16.13 12.63 -5.23
N VAL A 60 -15.00 12.08 -5.68
CA VAL A 60 -14.85 11.54 -7.04
C VAL A 60 -15.43 10.14 -7.08
N ASP A 61 -16.34 9.86 -8.01
CA ASP A 61 -16.90 8.53 -8.18
C ASP A 61 -15.81 7.53 -8.62
N ALA A 62 -15.67 6.43 -7.88
CA ALA A 62 -14.65 5.39 -8.11
C ALA A 62 -14.64 4.88 -9.56
N LYS A 63 -15.82 4.73 -10.16
CA LYS A 63 -15.97 4.27 -11.55
C LYS A 63 -15.35 5.22 -12.56
N ASP A 64 -15.51 6.54 -12.37
CA ASP A 64 -14.98 7.55 -13.29
C ASP A 64 -13.47 7.66 -13.15
N TRP A 65 -12.96 7.62 -11.91
CA TRP A 65 -11.53 7.54 -11.63
C TRP A 65 -10.89 6.31 -12.29
N ARG A 66 -11.44 5.13 -12.02
CA ARG A 66 -10.97 3.86 -12.56
C ARG A 66 -10.98 3.85 -14.09
N ARG A 67 -12.07 4.32 -14.72
CA ARG A 67 -12.15 4.44 -16.18
C ARG A 67 -11.02 5.30 -16.76
N MET A 68 -10.71 6.42 -16.10
CA MET A 68 -9.65 7.32 -16.52
C MET A 68 -8.26 6.67 -16.35
N CYS A 69 -7.98 6.01 -15.21
CA CYS A 69 -6.73 5.27 -15.01
C CYS A 69 -6.53 4.16 -16.04
N TRP A 70 -7.55 3.35 -16.33
CA TRP A 70 -7.47 2.31 -17.34
C TRP A 70 -7.30 2.85 -18.77
N GLY A 71 -7.75 4.08 -19.05
CA GLY A 71 -7.55 4.73 -20.34
C GLY A 71 -6.13 5.26 -20.58
N ILE A 72 -5.38 5.57 -19.52
CA ILE A 72 -4.03 6.15 -19.59
C ILE A 72 -2.94 5.12 -19.29
N GLY A 73 -3.26 4.13 -18.47
CA GLY A 73 -2.34 3.11 -17.98
C GLY A 73 -2.49 2.97 -16.47
N PRO A 74 -2.77 1.76 -15.95
CA PRO A 74 -2.87 1.54 -14.51
C PRO A 74 -1.51 1.80 -13.84
N THR A 75 -1.54 2.50 -12.70
CA THR A 75 -0.37 2.73 -11.85
C THR A 75 -0.74 2.38 -10.41
N VAL A 76 0.25 1.99 -9.60
CA VAL A 76 0.01 1.67 -8.19
C VAL A 76 -0.63 2.84 -7.44
N TYR A 77 -0.20 4.07 -7.74
CA TYR A 77 -0.77 5.26 -7.13
C TYR A 77 -2.15 5.61 -7.68
N GLY A 78 -2.50 5.18 -8.90
CA GLY A 78 -3.87 5.21 -9.40
C GLY A 78 -4.79 4.28 -8.62
N ALA A 79 -4.32 3.08 -8.28
CA ALA A 79 -5.06 2.13 -7.43
C ALA A 79 -5.17 2.61 -5.98
N VAL A 80 -4.09 3.17 -5.42
CA VAL A 80 -4.13 3.82 -4.10
C VAL A 80 -5.13 4.96 -4.09
N ALA A 81 -5.10 5.84 -5.09
CA ALA A 81 -6.06 6.91 -5.24
C ALA A 81 -7.51 6.42 -5.36
N LEU A 82 -7.74 5.31 -6.07
CA LEU A 82 -9.07 4.67 -6.15
C LEU A 82 -9.62 4.34 -4.76
N SER A 83 -8.78 3.91 -3.80
CA SER A 83 -9.24 3.59 -2.44
C SER A 83 -9.85 4.78 -1.67
N TRP A 84 -9.54 6.01 -2.10
CA TRP A 84 -10.09 7.24 -1.52
C TRP A 84 -11.32 7.76 -2.25
N CYS A 85 -11.66 7.18 -3.42
CA CYS A 85 -12.81 7.60 -4.19
C CYS A 85 -14.14 7.21 -3.52
N LYS A 86 -15.18 7.96 -3.83
CA LYS A 86 -16.55 7.66 -3.43
C LYS A 86 -16.99 6.31 -3.98
N ASP A 87 -17.61 5.50 -3.11
CA ASP A 87 -18.15 4.17 -3.40
C ASP A 87 -17.08 3.13 -3.81
N ALA A 88 -15.79 3.42 -3.60
CA ALA A 88 -14.70 2.49 -3.91
C ALA A 88 -14.83 1.16 -3.17
N GLN A 89 -14.49 0.06 -3.85
CA GLN A 89 -14.45 -1.28 -3.27
C GLN A 89 -13.00 -1.78 -3.20
N ILE A 90 -12.65 -2.46 -2.11
CA ILE A 90 -11.27 -2.88 -1.90
C ILE A 90 -10.80 -3.90 -2.95
N GLU A 91 -11.72 -4.72 -3.46
CA GLU A 91 -11.44 -5.69 -4.52
C GLU A 91 -11.00 -5.00 -5.82
N GLU A 92 -11.59 -3.85 -6.15
CA GLU A 92 -11.21 -3.07 -7.34
C GLU A 92 -9.83 -2.44 -7.16
N VAL A 93 -9.51 -1.99 -5.95
CA VAL A 93 -8.19 -1.45 -5.60
C VAL A 93 -7.10 -2.50 -5.78
N TRP A 94 -7.32 -3.73 -5.29
CA TRP A 94 -6.36 -4.83 -5.49
C TRP A 94 -6.19 -5.18 -6.95
N MET A 95 -7.29 -5.27 -7.69
CA MET A 95 -7.24 -5.61 -9.11
C MET A 95 -6.50 -4.54 -9.93
N ASP A 96 -6.72 -3.25 -9.64
CA ASP A 96 -6.01 -2.15 -10.30
C ASP A 96 -4.53 -2.07 -9.88
N TRP A 97 -4.21 -2.42 -8.63
CA TRP A 97 -2.82 -2.50 -8.17
C TRP A 97 -2.08 -3.63 -8.88
N GLU A 98 -2.65 -4.84 -8.95
CA GLU A 98 -2.08 -5.96 -9.70
C GLU A 98 -1.84 -5.59 -11.17
N ALA A 99 -2.81 -4.92 -11.80
CA ALA A 99 -2.70 -4.47 -13.19
C ALA A 99 -1.59 -3.43 -13.42
N SER A 100 -1.13 -2.74 -12.38
CA SER A 100 -0.01 -1.80 -12.47
C SER A 100 1.36 -2.47 -12.54
N GLU A 101 1.42 -3.79 -12.30
CA GLU A 101 2.67 -4.58 -12.26
C GLU A 101 3.71 -4.04 -11.27
N PHE A 102 3.28 -3.26 -10.28
CA PHE A 102 4.20 -2.68 -9.30
C PHE A 102 4.86 -3.78 -8.46
N PRO A 103 6.21 -3.78 -8.32
CA PRO A 103 6.91 -4.88 -7.67
C PRO A 103 6.51 -5.07 -6.20
N LEU A 104 6.14 -6.30 -5.85
CA LEU A 104 5.89 -6.69 -4.47
C LEU A 104 7.19 -7.11 -3.79
N LYS A 105 7.87 -6.16 -3.14
CA LYS A 105 9.15 -6.38 -2.44
C LYS A 105 9.20 -5.60 -1.13
N PRO A 106 9.89 -6.11 -0.09
CA PRO A 106 10.15 -5.31 1.10
C PRO A 106 11.05 -4.12 0.76
N GLY A 107 10.85 -3.00 1.46
CA GLY A 107 11.63 -1.77 1.28
C GLY A 107 10.76 -0.53 1.25
N GLU A 108 11.27 0.57 1.80
CA GLU A 108 10.54 1.82 2.00
C GLU A 108 9.77 2.30 0.74
N LEU A 109 10.41 2.24 -0.44
CA LEU A 109 9.79 2.67 -1.70
C LEU A 109 8.62 1.76 -2.14
N TYR A 110 8.72 0.46 -1.88
CA TYR A 110 7.72 -0.52 -2.28
C TYR A 110 6.60 -0.66 -1.25
N GLU A 111 6.89 -0.36 0.02
CA GLU A 111 5.93 -0.31 1.12
C GLU A 111 5.09 0.98 1.09
N ARG A 112 5.66 2.09 0.58
CA ARG A 112 5.03 3.43 0.58
C ARG A 112 3.59 3.44 0.04
N PRO A 113 3.26 2.87 -1.13
CA PRO A 113 1.89 2.90 -1.62
C PRO A 113 0.88 2.28 -0.65
N ALA A 114 1.27 1.23 0.08
CA ALA A 114 0.39 0.58 1.06
C ALA A 114 0.07 1.51 2.22
N LEU A 115 1.03 2.36 2.62
CA LEU A 115 0.87 3.38 3.66
C LEU A 115 -0.06 4.53 3.25
N PHE A 116 -0.48 4.59 1.99
CA PHE A 116 -1.41 5.60 1.48
C PHE A 116 -2.81 5.06 1.16
N LEU A 117 -3.06 3.75 1.20
CA LEU A 117 -4.41 3.19 1.00
C LEU A 117 -5.43 3.76 2.00
N ASN A 118 -6.63 4.13 1.60
CA ASN A 118 -7.62 4.62 2.56
C ASN A 118 -7.82 3.62 3.72
N PRO A 119 -7.51 4.00 4.98
CA PRO A 119 -7.59 3.09 6.12
C PRO A 119 -9.02 2.61 6.40
N ASP A 120 -10.03 3.38 6.01
CA ASP A 120 -11.44 3.03 6.21
C ASP A 120 -11.89 1.89 5.26
N LEU A 121 -11.13 1.65 4.19
CA LEU A 121 -11.39 0.58 3.22
C LEU A 121 -10.65 -0.73 3.59
N LEU A 122 -9.81 -0.70 4.61
CA LEU A 122 -9.02 -1.83 5.08
C LEU A 122 -9.60 -2.39 6.39
N PRO A 123 -9.39 -3.70 6.67
CA PRO A 123 -9.74 -4.26 7.96
C PRO A 123 -8.88 -3.62 9.07
N HIS A 124 -9.51 -3.23 10.18
CA HIS A 124 -8.82 -2.74 11.37
C HIS A 124 -8.26 -3.90 12.18
N THR A 125 -7.11 -4.42 11.77
CA THR A 125 -6.41 -5.47 12.51
C THR A 125 -4.90 -5.26 12.46
N VAL A 126 -4.24 -5.70 13.53
CA VAL A 126 -2.79 -5.83 13.63
C VAL A 126 -2.36 -7.28 13.80
N SER A 127 -3.31 -8.21 13.88
CA SER A 127 -3.08 -9.66 14.00
C SER A 127 -2.64 -10.22 12.65
N LEU A 128 -1.48 -10.87 12.63
CA LEU A 128 -0.95 -11.48 11.42
C LEU A 128 -1.84 -12.64 10.92
N ALA A 129 -2.49 -13.35 11.84
CA ALA A 129 -3.47 -14.38 11.52
C ALA A 129 -4.75 -13.79 10.90
N GLU A 130 -5.25 -12.66 11.40
CA GLU A 130 -6.39 -11.95 10.83
C GLU A 130 -6.08 -11.38 9.45
N ILE A 131 -4.90 -10.77 9.27
CA ILE A 131 -4.45 -10.30 7.97
C ILE A 131 -4.43 -11.46 6.96
N GLY A 132 -3.94 -12.64 7.35
CA GLY A 132 -3.98 -13.83 6.50
C GLY A 132 -5.39 -14.24 6.08
N ARG A 133 -6.38 -14.14 6.99
CA ARG A 133 -7.79 -14.40 6.68
C ARG A 133 -8.39 -13.36 5.74
N HIS A 134 -8.12 -12.07 5.97
CA HIS A 134 -8.65 -10.99 5.15
C HIS A 134 -8.04 -10.92 3.75
N SER A 135 -6.76 -11.28 3.62
CA SER A 135 -6.08 -11.34 2.32
C SER A 135 -6.57 -12.48 1.44
N ARG A 136 -7.23 -13.50 2.01
CA ARG A 136 -7.76 -14.68 1.29
C ARG A 136 -6.69 -15.38 0.41
N GLY A 137 -5.44 -15.34 0.85
CA GLY A 137 -4.31 -15.95 0.13
C GLY A 137 -3.71 -15.07 -0.98
N HIS A 138 -4.21 -13.85 -1.20
CA HIS A 138 -3.59 -12.91 -2.14
C HIS A 138 -2.36 -12.25 -1.51
N ALA A 139 -1.18 -12.53 -2.07
CA ALA A 139 0.09 -12.04 -1.54
C ALA A 139 0.15 -10.51 -1.47
N LEU A 140 -0.39 -9.81 -2.48
CA LEU A 140 -0.38 -8.35 -2.53
C LEU A 140 -1.14 -7.73 -1.36
N SER A 141 -2.40 -8.13 -1.16
CA SER A 141 -3.23 -7.57 -0.08
C SER A 141 -2.65 -7.95 1.29
N TYR A 142 -2.08 -9.15 1.43
CA TYR A 142 -1.38 -9.57 2.65
C TYR A 142 -0.20 -8.64 2.95
N CYS A 143 0.73 -8.48 2.01
CA CYS A 143 1.89 -7.60 2.17
C CYS A 143 1.48 -6.15 2.44
N ALA A 144 0.48 -5.62 1.74
CA ALA A 144 0.00 -4.26 1.96
C ALA A 144 -0.58 -4.05 3.37
N MET A 145 -1.33 -5.03 3.89
CA MET A 145 -1.86 -4.99 5.26
C MET A 145 -0.74 -5.14 6.31
N ILE A 146 0.27 -5.98 6.07
CA ILE A 146 1.50 -6.06 6.91
C ILE A 146 2.23 -4.70 6.94
N CYS A 147 2.33 -4.03 5.79
CA CYS A 147 2.93 -2.70 5.71
C CYS A 147 2.16 -1.70 6.58
N ARG A 148 0.83 -1.73 6.49
CA ARG A 148 -0.10 -0.88 7.23
C ARG A 148 -0.07 -1.10 8.75
N ALA A 149 0.01 -2.36 9.20
CA ALA A 149 0.13 -2.68 10.62
C ALA A 149 1.40 -2.10 11.26
N GLY A 150 2.44 -1.85 10.45
CA GLY A 150 3.65 -1.17 10.91
C GLY A 150 4.35 -1.91 12.05
N SER A 151 4.82 -1.15 13.04
CA SER A 151 5.44 -1.69 14.26
C SER A 151 4.46 -2.38 15.21
N ASN A 152 3.16 -2.22 14.99
CA ASN A 152 2.12 -2.78 15.85
C ASN A 152 1.72 -4.20 15.43
N LEU A 153 2.28 -4.73 14.34
CA LEU A 153 2.01 -6.09 13.86
C LEU A 153 2.27 -7.12 14.97
N GLU A 154 1.24 -7.92 15.26
CA GLU A 154 1.27 -9.01 16.22
C GLU A 154 1.50 -10.33 15.50
N PHE A 155 2.56 -11.04 15.87
CA PHE A 155 2.90 -12.37 15.33
C PHE A 155 2.14 -13.46 16.09
N ASP A 156 0.82 -13.44 15.98
CA ASP A 156 -0.13 -14.23 16.77
C ASP A 156 -0.54 -15.58 16.13
N CYS A 157 0.18 -16.00 15.10
CA CYS A 157 -0.03 -17.28 14.43
C CYS A 157 0.99 -18.32 14.91
N GLN A 158 0.48 -19.45 15.40
CA GLN A 158 1.27 -20.68 15.43
C GLN A 158 1.35 -21.18 13.98
N TYR A 159 2.41 -20.79 13.27
CA TYR A 159 2.67 -21.28 11.93
C TYR A 159 2.95 -22.78 11.99
N SER A 160 1.89 -23.57 11.85
CA SER A 160 2.02 -25.02 11.83
C SER A 160 2.74 -25.49 10.57
N GLN A 161 2.75 -24.69 9.49
CA GLN A 161 3.53 -24.91 8.26
C GLN A 161 3.91 -23.59 7.56
N PRO A 162 5.14 -23.08 7.71
CA PRO A 162 5.65 -21.90 6.99
C PRO A 162 5.59 -22.04 5.46
N SER A 163 5.60 -23.27 4.94
CA SER A 163 5.53 -23.58 3.51
C SER A 163 4.20 -23.21 2.83
N ALA A 164 3.15 -22.93 3.60
CA ALA A 164 1.86 -22.47 3.07
C ALA A 164 1.82 -20.95 2.80
N ILE A 165 2.84 -20.21 3.25
CA ILE A 165 2.92 -18.76 3.07
C ILE A 165 3.51 -18.46 1.69
N PRO A 166 2.89 -17.58 0.87
CA PRO A 166 3.49 -17.15 -0.39
C PRO A 166 4.89 -16.54 -0.17
N SER A 167 5.85 -16.87 -1.03
CA SER A 167 7.25 -16.41 -0.88
C SER A 167 7.40 -14.90 -0.74
N ALA A 168 6.59 -14.12 -1.47
CA ALA A 168 6.56 -12.67 -1.32
C ALA A 168 6.18 -12.24 0.10
N VAL A 169 5.20 -12.90 0.73
CA VAL A 169 4.80 -12.62 2.11
C VAL A 169 5.91 -13.01 3.08
N THR A 170 6.57 -14.15 2.86
CA THR A 170 7.75 -14.59 3.64
C THR A 170 8.84 -13.52 3.63
N ALA A 171 9.20 -12.99 2.46
CA ALA A 171 10.21 -11.94 2.34
C ALA A 171 9.85 -10.67 3.14
N PHE A 172 8.57 -10.26 3.13
CA PHE A 172 8.12 -9.12 3.94
C PHE A 172 8.17 -9.42 5.44
N LEU A 173 7.77 -10.62 5.87
CA LEU A 173 7.82 -11.00 7.28
C LEU A 173 9.26 -11.08 7.81
N MET A 174 10.16 -11.65 7.01
CA MET A 174 11.59 -11.71 7.35
C MET A 174 12.19 -10.31 7.50
N ASP A 175 11.97 -9.44 6.51
CA ASP A 175 12.44 -8.05 6.57
C ASP A 175 11.86 -7.29 7.78
N ARG A 176 10.58 -7.50 8.10
CA ARG A 176 9.95 -6.90 9.29
C ARG A 176 10.59 -7.35 10.59
N LEU A 177 10.83 -8.65 10.73
CA LEU A 177 11.47 -9.23 11.92
C LEU A 177 12.92 -8.75 12.04
N ASP A 178 13.67 -8.67 10.94
CA ASP A 178 15.06 -8.20 10.92
C ASP A 178 15.20 -6.71 11.31
N ARG A 179 14.21 -5.87 10.98
CA ARG A 179 14.20 -4.45 11.38
C ARG A 179 13.77 -4.23 12.84
N LYS A 180 13.28 -5.26 13.55
CA LYS A 180 12.77 -5.12 14.91
C LYS A 180 13.95 -5.04 15.91
N PRO A 181 14.05 -3.99 16.75
CA PRO A 181 15.21 -3.80 17.64
C PRO A 181 15.29 -4.86 18.76
N SER A 182 14.16 -5.48 19.11
CA SER A 182 14.08 -6.55 20.08
C SER A 182 13.00 -7.55 19.66
N MET A 183 13.39 -8.80 19.43
CA MET A 183 12.47 -9.89 19.14
C MET A 183 12.15 -10.68 20.41
N THR A 184 10.91 -11.12 20.51
CA THR A 184 10.50 -12.16 21.46
C THR A 184 11.00 -13.54 20.99
N VAL A 185 11.05 -14.52 21.89
CA VAL A 185 11.44 -15.90 21.54
C VAL A 185 10.56 -16.49 20.42
N PRO A 186 9.22 -16.36 20.45
CA PRO A 186 8.37 -16.83 19.34
C PRO A 186 8.71 -16.19 17.99
N GLU A 187 9.01 -14.89 17.96
CA GLU A 187 9.38 -14.17 16.75
C GLU A 187 10.74 -14.61 16.20
N ALA A 188 11.72 -14.85 17.08
CA ALA A 188 13.03 -15.37 16.68
C ALA A 188 12.93 -16.78 16.09
N ASN A 189 12.08 -17.64 16.67
CA ASN A 189 11.81 -18.98 16.14
C ASN A 189 11.14 -18.90 14.77
N LEU A 190 10.13 -18.03 14.62
CA LEU A 190 9.48 -17.80 13.33
C LEU A 190 10.48 -17.35 12.25
N LEU A 191 11.36 -16.39 12.57
CA LEU A 191 12.38 -15.95 11.62
C LEU A 191 13.32 -17.09 11.21
N ALA A 192 13.70 -17.95 12.14
CA ALA A 192 14.52 -19.13 11.85
C ALA A 192 13.77 -20.12 10.93
N ASP A 193 12.49 -20.37 11.19
CA ASP A 193 11.65 -21.26 10.40
C ASP A 193 11.44 -20.72 8.96
N LEU A 194 11.18 -19.41 8.82
CA LEU A 194 11.04 -18.77 7.51
C LEU A 194 12.33 -18.90 6.69
N ARG A 195 13.50 -18.65 7.31
CA ARG A 195 14.81 -18.81 6.64
C ARG A 195 15.10 -20.24 6.21
N GLN A 196 14.71 -21.23 7.02
CA GLN A 196 14.86 -22.64 6.66
C GLN A 196 13.94 -23.05 5.51
N SER A 197 12.75 -22.45 5.41
CA SER A 197 11.80 -22.73 4.32
C SER A 197 12.22 -22.14 2.95
N GLU A 198 13.04 -21.09 2.94
CA GLU A 198 13.60 -20.50 1.71
C GLU A 198 14.93 -21.14 1.25
N ALA A 199 15.60 -21.90 2.13
CA ALA A 199 16.81 -22.60 1.73
C ALA A 199 16.48 -23.58 0.59
N PRO A 200 17.21 -23.53 -0.55
CA PRO A 200 16.97 -24.47 -1.64
C PRO A 200 17.10 -25.88 -1.09
N GLN A 201 16.04 -26.68 -1.24
CA GLN A 201 16.12 -28.12 -1.06
C GLN A 201 17.25 -28.58 -1.98
N SER A 202 18.42 -28.84 -1.38
CA SER A 202 19.55 -29.39 -2.09
C SER A 202 19.04 -30.73 -2.61
N GLN A 203 18.82 -30.78 -3.93
CA GLN A 203 18.48 -32.01 -4.60
C GLN A 203 19.62 -32.99 -4.29
N GLU A 204 19.35 -33.95 -3.42
CA GLU A 204 20.15 -35.16 -3.32
C GLU A 204 20.10 -35.82 -4.71
N ILE A 205 21.23 -35.75 -5.42
CA ILE A 205 21.55 -36.56 -6.60
C ILE A 205 22.59 -37.58 -6.14
#